data_AF-A0A4W2EJQ4-F1
#
_entry.id   AF-A0A4W2EJQ4-F1
#
_cell.length_a   1.000
_cell.length_b   1.000
_cell.length_c   1.000
_cell.angle_alpha   90.00
_cell.angle_beta   90.00
_cell.angle_gamma   90.00
#
_symmetry.space_group_name_H-M   'P 1'
#
loop_
_entity.id
_entity.type
_entity.pdbx_description
1 polymer ?
#
loop_
_entity_poly.entity_id
_entity_poly.type
_entity_poly.pdbx_seq_one_letter_code
_entity_poly.pdbx_strand_id
1 'polypeptide(L)'
;MDSELMHSIVGSYLKPPERVCVPSITRSDESSQTHYSVNLELTSSQMLRSPNSQALILALKTLQEKIHRLELERTQAEDNLNILSREAAQYKKALENETSERNLAHEELIKQKKDISMQLSSAQSRCILLEKQLEYTKRMVLNVEREKNMILEQQAQLQREKEQDHMKLHAKLAKLDVLEKECFKLTTTQKTAEDKIKHLEEKLKEEEHQRKLFQDKASQLQTGLEISRILMSSVTNPRHFKEKKKSSKSASASHSANASTHSLQTVQHSGPHILQKPAEVTELRCLYKPSRTTSQCKAVPSDSEKSISICHNLSELLMAMQDELDQMTMGYQDLLNQMKETESQSVCEDIECELERLVKKMEIKGEQISKLMQHQESVRKLQQKVQNSKMSETSAIQQEDSNCKGTKNIKNSSRKCLLTNSLQKNNNCRPIRVHNLQMKLRRDDIMWEQ
;
A
#
# COMPACT_ATOMS: atom_id res chain seq x y z
N MET A 1 -11.98 -21.49 45.48
CA MET A 1 -11.52 -20.11 45.61
C MET A 1 -12.04 -19.34 44.41
N ASP A 2 -13.04 -18.47 44.44
CA ASP A 2 -14.03 -18.08 45.48
C ASP A 2 -15.33 -17.66 44.73
N SER A 3 -16.57 -17.84 45.18
CA SER A 3 -17.23 -17.71 46.49
C SER A 3 -17.76 -16.30 46.82
N GLU A 4 -18.85 -15.89 46.14
CA GLU A 4 -19.84 -14.85 46.52
C GLU A 4 -21.01 -15.02 45.51
N LEU A 5 -22.30 -15.19 45.82
CA LEU A 5 -23.14 -15.02 47.02
C LEU A 5 -23.31 -13.58 47.52
N MET A 6 -24.37 -12.92 47.04
CA MET A 6 -24.96 -11.75 47.69
C MET A 6 -26.48 -11.89 47.80
N HIS A 7 -27.01 -11.38 48.91
CA HIS A 7 -28.35 -11.69 49.42
C HIS A 7 -29.45 -10.79 48.83
N SER A 8 -30.69 -11.29 48.85
CA SER A 8 -31.88 -10.45 49.01
C SER A 8 -32.73 -11.01 50.14
N ILE A 9 -33.26 -10.15 51.01
CA ILE A 9 -33.69 -10.54 52.36
C ILE A 9 -35.15 -10.13 52.64
N VAL A 10 -35.89 -11.07 53.24
CA VAL A 10 -37.12 -10.94 54.06
C VAL A 10 -38.08 -9.77 53.78
N GLY A 11 -39.32 -10.12 53.40
CA GLY A 11 -40.49 -9.23 53.43
C GLY A 11 -41.79 -10.00 53.70
N SER A 12 -41.96 -10.50 54.93
CA SER A 12 -43.08 -11.39 55.29
C SER A 12 -44.37 -10.65 55.66
N TYR A 13 -45.50 -11.03 55.05
CA TYR A 13 -46.83 -10.69 55.57
C TYR A 13 -47.76 -11.91 55.64
N LEU A 14 -48.00 -12.34 56.89
CA LEU A 14 -49.16 -13.03 57.45
C LEU A 14 -50.10 -13.78 56.48
N LYS A 15 -50.07 -15.11 56.58
CA LYS A 15 -51.13 -16.02 56.10
C LYS A 15 -52.30 -16.02 57.10
N PRO A 16 -53.53 -15.61 56.72
CA PRO A 16 -54.73 -15.83 57.54
C PRO A 16 -55.16 -17.31 57.58
N PRO A 17 -55.98 -17.74 58.55
CA PRO A 17 -56.20 -19.16 58.84
C PRO A 17 -57.26 -19.83 57.95
N GLU A 18 -57.27 -21.17 58.00
CA GLU A 18 -58.45 -21.97 57.61
C GLU A 18 -59.63 -21.76 58.57
N ARG A 19 -60.80 -22.30 58.18
CA ARG A 19 -62.13 -22.17 58.80
C ARG A 19 -62.78 -20.81 58.43
N VAL A 20 -64.10 -20.73 58.20
CA VAL A 20 -65.16 -21.71 58.49
C VAL A 20 -65.97 -22.00 57.22
N CYS A 21 -66.26 -23.28 56.94
CA CYS A 21 -67.32 -23.63 55.99
C CYS A 21 -68.67 -23.56 56.73
N VAL A 22 -69.40 -22.46 56.55
CA VAL A 22 -70.75 -22.28 57.12
C VAL A 22 -71.78 -22.56 56.02
N PRO A 23 -72.75 -23.46 56.23
CA PRO A 23 -73.74 -23.78 55.20
C PRO A 23 -74.81 -22.67 55.10
N SER A 24 -74.94 -22.08 53.90
CA SER A 24 -76.02 -21.14 53.58
C SER A 24 -77.38 -21.85 53.46
N ILE A 25 -78.03 -22.12 54.60
CA ILE A 25 -79.42 -22.62 54.62
C ILE A 25 -80.39 -21.44 54.48
N THR A 26 -80.71 -21.12 53.23
CA THR A 26 -82.00 -20.56 52.78
C THR A 26 -82.33 -21.25 51.45
N ARG A 27 -83.30 -22.15 51.37
CA ARG A 27 -84.75 -21.86 51.38
C ARG A 27 -85.10 -20.99 50.16
N SER A 28 -85.34 -21.54 48.96
CA SER A 28 -86.39 -22.49 48.52
C SER A 28 -87.60 -21.76 47.94
N ASP A 29 -87.42 -21.30 46.70
CA ASP A 29 -88.45 -20.99 45.71
C ASP A 29 -88.22 -21.94 44.52
N GLU A 30 -89.20 -22.36 43.71
CA GLU A 30 -90.66 -22.35 43.87
C GLU A 30 -91.22 -23.48 42.97
N SER A 31 -92.08 -24.37 43.49
CA SER A 31 -93.10 -25.13 42.72
C SER A 31 -93.84 -26.09 43.63
N SER A 32 -95.07 -25.73 44.03
CA SER A 32 -96.03 -26.63 44.70
C SER A 32 -97.45 -26.08 44.60
N GLN A 33 -97.96 -25.99 43.36
CA GLN A 33 -99.35 -25.61 43.10
C GLN A 33 -100.24 -26.85 42.96
N THR A 34 -100.66 -27.43 44.08
CA THR A 34 -101.81 -28.35 44.12
C THR A 34 -102.64 -28.09 45.38
N HIS A 35 -103.86 -27.61 45.16
CA HIS A 35 -104.72 -27.01 46.17
C HIS A 35 -105.22 -28.02 47.22
N TYR A 36 -105.13 -27.64 48.50
CA TYR A 36 -105.99 -28.16 49.56
C TYR A 36 -106.93 -27.05 50.05
N SER A 37 -108.14 -27.03 49.49
CA SER A 37 -109.22 -26.14 49.96
C SER A 37 -109.88 -26.73 51.20
N VAL A 38 -109.49 -26.26 52.39
CA VAL A 38 -110.25 -26.50 53.63
C VAL A 38 -111.15 -25.31 53.87
N ASN A 39 -112.46 -25.48 53.64
CA ASN A 39 -113.45 -24.53 54.13
C ASN A 39 -113.48 -24.61 55.66
N LEU A 40 -113.23 -23.50 56.34
CA LEU A 40 -113.62 -23.31 57.73
C LEU A 40 -114.25 -21.93 57.94
N GLU A 41 -115.41 -21.78 57.32
CA GLU A 41 -116.39 -20.76 57.71
C GLU A 41 -116.87 -21.06 59.14
N LEU A 42 -116.62 -20.16 60.11
CA LEU A 42 -117.58 -19.78 61.15
C LEU A 42 -117.09 -18.61 62.04
N THR A 43 -118.01 -17.68 62.32
CA THR A 43 -118.08 -16.80 63.52
C THR A 43 -116.84 -16.05 64.03
N SER A 44 -116.78 -14.73 63.75
CA SER A 44 -116.58 -13.70 64.81
C SER A 44 -117.00 -12.29 64.36
N SER A 45 -118.23 -12.15 63.86
CA SER A 45 -118.69 -10.90 63.21
C SER A 45 -119.27 -9.83 64.16
N GLN A 46 -119.01 -9.89 65.48
CA GLN A 46 -119.73 -9.03 66.44
C GLN A 46 -119.01 -8.70 67.77
N MET A 47 -117.75 -8.23 67.76
CA MET A 47 -117.14 -7.72 69.02
C MET A 47 -116.18 -6.52 68.94
N LEU A 48 -116.18 -5.73 67.87
CA LEU A 48 -115.32 -4.52 67.76
C LEU A 48 -116.09 -3.26 67.32
N ARG A 49 -116.68 -2.54 68.29
CA ARG A 49 -117.08 -1.12 68.15
C ARG A 49 -116.58 -0.30 69.36
N SER A 50 -115.26 -0.11 69.41
CA SER A 50 -114.59 0.88 70.26
C SER A 50 -113.71 1.78 69.38
N PRO A 51 -113.67 3.11 69.59
CA PRO A 51 -112.79 4.00 68.82
C PRO A 51 -111.32 3.58 68.88
N ASN A 52 -110.87 3.11 70.05
CA ASN A 52 -109.47 2.72 70.27
C ASN A 52 -109.09 1.44 69.51
N SER A 53 -109.99 0.46 69.37
CA SER A 53 -109.72 -0.75 68.59
C SER A 53 -109.66 -0.45 67.09
N GLN A 54 -110.46 0.50 66.60
CA GLN A 54 -110.40 0.94 65.21
C GLN A 54 -109.07 1.64 64.90
N ALA A 55 -108.60 2.52 65.80
CA ALA A 55 -107.31 3.19 65.66
C ALA A 55 -106.13 2.19 65.65
N LEU A 56 -106.15 1.18 66.51
CA LEU A 56 -105.14 0.12 66.54
C LEU A 56 -105.10 -0.69 65.24
N ILE A 57 -106.26 -1.08 64.71
CA ILE A 57 -106.35 -1.83 63.44
C ILE A 57 -105.84 -0.98 62.26
N LEU A 58 -106.13 0.32 62.24
CA LEU A 58 -105.58 1.22 61.23
C LEU A 58 -104.05 1.34 61.34
N ALA A 59 -103.52 1.55 62.55
CA ALA A 59 -102.07 1.63 62.77
C ALA A 59 -101.33 0.34 62.37
N LEU A 60 -101.89 -0.83 62.67
CA LEU A 60 -101.33 -2.13 62.24
C LEU A 60 -101.37 -2.29 60.72
N LYS A 61 -102.45 -1.90 60.04
CA LYS A 61 -102.51 -1.92 58.57
C LYS A 61 -101.49 -0.97 57.93
N THR A 62 -101.34 0.24 58.44
CA THR A 62 -100.32 1.19 57.98
C THR A 62 -98.90 0.67 58.22
N LEU A 63 -98.66 -0.05 59.32
CA LEU A 63 -97.38 -0.71 59.58
C LEU A 63 -97.12 -1.86 58.60
N GLN A 64 -98.11 -2.72 58.34
CA GLN A 64 -98.02 -3.80 57.35
C GLN A 64 -97.74 -3.26 55.94
N GLU A 65 -98.46 -2.22 55.51
CA GLU A 65 -98.23 -1.58 54.21
C GLU A 65 -96.82 -0.95 54.13
N LYS A 66 -96.35 -0.34 55.23
CA LYS A 66 -94.99 0.22 55.29
C LYS A 66 -93.91 -0.88 55.25
N ILE A 67 -94.12 -2.02 55.91
CA ILE A 67 -93.21 -3.17 55.83
C ILE A 67 -93.15 -3.69 54.40
N HIS A 68 -94.31 -3.95 53.78
CA HIS A 68 -94.37 -4.45 52.40
C HIS A 68 -93.71 -3.49 51.39
N ARG A 69 -93.89 -2.17 51.58
CA ARG A 69 -93.22 -1.13 50.80
C ARG A 69 -91.69 -1.16 50.97
N LEU A 70 -91.20 -1.30 52.20
CA LEU A 70 -89.77 -1.40 52.50
C LEU A 70 -89.17 -2.72 51.98
N GLU A 71 -89.93 -3.81 51.95
CA GLU A 71 -89.52 -5.08 51.34
C GLU A 71 -89.35 -4.96 49.82
N LEU A 72 -90.27 -4.27 49.14
CA LEU A 72 -90.17 -3.98 47.71
C LEU A 72 -89.02 -3.00 47.39
N GLU A 73 -88.83 -1.96 48.22
CA GLU A 73 -87.69 -1.05 48.09
C GLU A 73 -86.35 -1.79 48.35
N ARG A 74 -86.32 -2.79 49.24
CA ARG A 74 -85.14 -3.65 49.46
C ARG A 74 -84.82 -4.50 48.23
N THR A 75 -85.78 -5.23 47.67
CA THR A 75 -85.53 -6.08 46.50
C THR A 75 -85.14 -5.23 45.28
N GLN A 76 -85.77 -4.08 45.07
CA GLN A 76 -85.36 -3.14 44.03
C GLN A 76 -83.92 -2.62 44.22
N ALA A 77 -83.51 -2.31 45.45
CA ALA A 77 -82.13 -1.90 45.76
C ALA A 77 -81.13 -3.05 45.56
N GLU A 78 -81.52 -4.28 45.87
CA GLU A 78 -80.72 -5.50 45.71
C GLU A 78 -80.53 -5.86 44.23
N ASP A 79 -81.58 -5.75 43.40
CA ASP A 79 -81.50 -5.90 41.94
C ASP A 79 -80.63 -4.81 41.30
N ASN A 80 -80.78 -3.55 41.72
CA ASN A 80 -79.92 -2.45 41.27
C ASN A 80 -78.44 -2.70 41.62
N LEU A 81 -78.15 -3.21 42.82
CA LEU A 81 -76.80 -3.59 43.24
C LEU A 81 -76.25 -4.76 42.41
N ASN A 82 -77.09 -5.75 42.10
CA ASN A 82 -76.73 -6.89 41.25
C ASN A 82 -76.46 -6.48 39.80
N ILE A 83 -77.16 -5.45 39.28
CA ILE A 83 -76.88 -4.84 37.97
C ILE A 83 -75.54 -4.10 37.99
N LEU A 84 -75.34 -3.18 38.95
CA LEU A 84 -74.09 -2.40 39.07
C LEU A 84 -72.86 -3.29 39.31
N SER A 85 -73.01 -4.37 40.08
CA SER A 85 -71.96 -5.38 40.29
C SER A 85 -71.57 -6.08 38.97
N ARG A 86 -72.56 -6.45 38.15
CA ARG A 86 -72.36 -7.07 36.83
C ARG A 86 -71.69 -6.11 35.85
N GLU A 87 -72.09 -4.85 35.83
CA GLU A 87 -71.48 -3.80 35.01
C GLU A 87 -70.03 -3.53 35.42
N ALA A 88 -69.77 -3.36 36.73
CA ALA A 88 -68.40 -3.18 37.26
C ALA A 88 -67.48 -4.37 36.90
N ALA A 89 -67.99 -5.60 36.97
CA ALA A 89 -67.26 -6.79 36.53
C ALA A 89 -66.98 -6.80 35.01
N GLN A 90 -67.91 -6.31 34.19
CA GLN A 90 -67.71 -6.17 32.74
C GLN A 90 -66.66 -5.08 32.42
N TYR A 91 -66.72 -3.91 33.05
CA TYR A 91 -65.71 -2.85 32.89
C TYR A 91 -64.32 -3.33 33.31
N LYS A 92 -64.20 -4.04 34.44
CA LYS A 92 -62.94 -4.66 34.87
C LYS A 92 -62.40 -5.61 33.80
N LYS A 93 -63.22 -6.54 33.30
CA LYS A 93 -62.82 -7.49 32.26
C LYS A 93 -62.40 -6.80 30.96
N ALA A 94 -63.11 -5.76 30.55
CA ALA A 94 -62.77 -4.99 29.36
C ALA A 94 -61.39 -4.31 29.50
N LEU A 95 -61.10 -3.73 30.67
CA LEU A 95 -59.81 -3.11 30.97
C LEU A 95 -58.66 -4.14 31.03
N GLU A 96 -58.89 -5.32 31.61
CA GLU A 96 -57.92 -6.42 31.65
C GLU A 96 -57.60 -6.93 30.23
N ASN A 97 -58.63 -7.12 29.39
CA ASN A 97 -58.46 -7.47 27.98
C ASN A 97 -57.63 -6.40 27.23
N GLU A 98 -58.06 -5.13 27.28
CA GLU A 98 -57.40 -4.01 26.60
C GLU A 98 -55.95 -3.78 27.09
N THR A 99 -55.64 -4.19 28.33
CA THR A 99 -54.26 -4.19 28.86
C THR A 99 -53.45 -5.34 28.28
N SER A 100 -54.01 -6.56 28.20
CA SER A 100 -53.31 -7.71 27.61
C SER A 100 -53.07 -7.55 26.10
N GLU A 101 -54.01 -6.95 25.35
CA GLU A 101 -53.84 -6.64 23.93
C GLU A 101 -52.72 -5.62 23.69
N ARG A 102 -52.63 -4.55 24.51
CA ARG A 102 -51.51 -3.60 24.47
C ARG A 102 -50.17 -4.27 24.75
N ASN A 103 -50.10 -5.17 25.73
CA ASN A 103 -48.87 -5.87 26.08
C ASN A 103 -48.42 -6.78 24.93
N LEU A 104 -49.34 -7.53 24.31
CA LEU A 104 -49.04 -8.39 23.16
C LEU A 104 -48.56 -7.57 21.95
N ALA A 105 -49.21 -6.43 21.66
CA ALA A 105 -48.78 -5.52 20.60
C ALA A 105 -47.40 -4.92 20.86
N HIS A 106 -47.06 -4.64 22.12
CA HIS A 106 -45.74 -4.15 22.52
C HIS A 106 -44.65 -5.24 22.38
N GLU A 107 -44.94 -6.48 22.76
CA GLU A 107 -44.02 -7.62 22.61
C GLU A 107 -43.74 -7.93 21.13
N GLU A 108 -44.78 -7.96 20.28
CA GLU A 108 -44.62 -8.15 18.83
C GLU A 108 -43.83 -7.00 18.19
N LEU A 109 -44.01 -5.75 18.63
CA LEU A 109 -43.20 -4.61 18.18
C LEU A 109 -41.73 -4.74 18.62
N ILE A 110 -41.47 -5.23 19.84
CA ILE A 110 -40.11 -5.54 20.32
C ILE A 110 -39.47 -6.64 19.46
N LYS A 111 -40.22 -7.69 19.11
CA LYS A 111 -39.78 -8.79 18.24
C LYS A 111 -39.43 -8.27 16.84
N GLN A 112 -40.33 -7.54 16.19
CA GLN A 112 -40.07 -6.92 14.88
C GLN A 112 -38.87 -5.98 14.91
N LYS A 113 -38.68 -5.20 15.99
CA LYS A 113 -37.48 -4.36 16.17
C LYS A 113 -36.19 -5.17 16.26
N LYS A 114 -36.20 -6.34 16.93
CA LYS A 114 -35.05 -7.27 16.97
C LYS A 114 -34.77 -7.86 15.59
N ASP A 115 -35.80 -8.31 14.88
CA ASP A 115 -35.67 -8.91 13.54
C ASP A 115 -35.11 -7.91 12.52
N ILE A 116 -35.61 -6.67 12.51
CA ILE A 116 -35.08 -5.57 11.69
C ILE A 116 -33.63 -5.26 12.07
N SER A 117 -33.29 -5.24 13.37
CA SER A 117 -31.92 -5.01 13.82
C SER A 117 -30.95 -6.12 13.40
N MET A 118 -31.42 -7.37 13.32
CA MET A 118 -30.65 -8.53 12.84
C MET A 118 -30.48 -8.51 11.31
N GLN A 119 -31.52 -8.11 10.57
CA GLN A 119 -31.41 -7.88 9.13
C GLN A 119 -30.43 -6.74 8.81
N LEU A 120 -30.45 -5.65 9.58
CA LEU A 120 -29.56 -4.51 9.41
C LEU A 120 -28.09 -4.89 9.68
N SER A 121 -27.79 -5.62 10.76
CA SER A 121 -26.42 -6.05 11.06
C SER A 121 -25.87 -7.08 10.05
N SER A 122 -26.75 -7.96 9.54
CA SER A 122 -26.43 -8.87 8.43
C SER A 122 -26.13 -8.11 7.13
N ALA A 123 -26.97 -7.14 6.76
CA ALA A 123 -26.76 -6.28 5.59
C ALA A 123 -25.46 -5.47 5.71
N GLN A 124 -25.21 -4.85 6.87
CA GLN A 124 -23.96 -4.12 7.15
C GLN A 124 -22.72 -5.02 7.03
N SER A 125 -22.80 -6.26 7.55
CA SER A 125 -21.72 -7.24 7.42
C SER A 125 -21.45 -7.63 5.96
N ARG A 126 -22.51 -7.76 5.15
CA ARG A 126 -22.40 -8.01 3.69
C ARG A 126 -21.78 -6.81 2.96
N CYS A 127 -22.14 -5.58 3.30
CA CYS A 127 -21.53 -4.37 2.73
C CYS A 127 -20.03 -4.32 3.02
N ILE A 128 -19.61 -4.53 4.28
CA ILE A 128 -18.19 -4.55 4.69
C ILE A 128 -17.39 -5.64 3.96
N LEU A 129 -18.00 -6.77 3.61
CA LEU A 129 -17.36 -7.81 2.80
C LEU A 129 -17.18 -7.37 1.33
N LEU A 130 -18.21 -6.77 0.73
CA LEU A 130 -18.17 -6.27 -0.65
C LEU A 130 -17.19 -5.09 -0.80
N GLU A 131 -17.12 -4.19 0.18
CA GLU A 131 -16.13 -3.10 0.26
C GLU A 131 -14.69 -3.65 0.21
N LYS A 132 -14.41 -4.71 0.98
CA LYS A 132 -13.09 -5.37 0.98
C LYS A 132 -12.77 -6.05 -0.35
N GLN A 133 -13.74 -6.71 -0.98
CA GLN A 133 -13.56 -7.33 -2.30
C GLN A 133 -13.33 -6.28 -3.39
N LEU A 134 -14.06 -5.17 -3.35
CA LEU A 134 -13.87 -4.03 -4.25
C LEU A 134 -12.48 -3.41 -4.05
N GLU A 135 -12.05 -3.21 -2.81
CA GLU A 135 -10.75 -2.62 -2.48
C GLU A 135 -9.56 -3.54 -2.86
N TYR A 136 -9.72 -4.86 -2.71
CA TYR A 136 -8.77 -5.84 -3.26
C TYR A 136 -8.69 -5.73 -4.79
N THR A 137 -9.84 -5.73 -5.47
CA THR A 137 -9.90 -5.65 -6.94
C THR A 137 -9.28 -4.35 -7.48
N LYS A 138 -9.57 -3.18 -6.86
CA LYS A 138 -8.89 -1.92 -7.20
C LYS A 138 -7.37 -2.04 -7.12
N ARG A 139 -6.87 -2.61 -6.01
CA ARG A 139 -5.43 -2.74 -5.75
C ARG A 139 -4.75 -3.68 -6.75
N MET A 140 -5.43 -4.74 -7.16
CA MET A 140 -5.00 -5.66 -8.21
C MET A 140 -4.95 -4.96 -9.58
N VAL A 141 -6.00 -4.22 -9.96
CA VAL A 141 -6.05 -3.47 -11.23
C VAL A 141 -4.94 -2.40 -11.29
N LEU A 142 -4.76 -1.62 -10.22
CA LEU A 142 -3.68 -0.64 -10.10
C LEU A 142 -2.27 -1.28 -10.13
N ASN A 143 -2.15 -2.58 -9.85
CA ASN A 143 -0.89 -3.30 -9.97
C ASN A 143 -0.62 -3.71 -11.42
N VAL A 144 -1.61 -4.33 -12.07
CA VAL A 144 -1.54 -4.71 -13.49
C VAL A 144 -1.31 -3.48 -14.38
N GLU A 145 -1.90 -2.33 -14.04
CA GLU A 145 -1.68 -1.06 -14.75
C GLU A 145 -0.25 -0.53 -14.58
N ARG A 146 0.34 -0.62 -13.39
CA ARG A 146 1.76 -0.30 -13.17
C ARG A 146 2.70 -1.25 -13.92
N GLU A 147 2.43 -2.55 -13.90
CA GLU A 147 3.21 -3.56 -14.63
C GLU A 147 3.15 -3.32 -16.15
N LYS A 148 1.96 -3.06 -16.69
CA LYS A 148 1.77 -2.66 -18.09
C LYS A 148 2.58 -1.41 -18.43
N ASN A 149 2.52 -0.37 -17.61
CA ASN A 149 3.22 0.89 -17.88
C ASN A 149 4.75 0.70 -17.84
N MET A 150 5.26 -0.08 -16.88
CA MET A 150 6.68 -0.45 -16.81
C MET A 150 7.14 -1.24 -18.04
N ILE A 151 6.33 -2.17 -18.55
CA ILE A 151 6.64 -2.93 -19.77
C ILE A 151 6.65 -2.01 -21.00
N LEU A 152 5.71 -1.07 -21.11
CA LEU A 152 5.67 -0.08 -22.19
C LEU A 152 6.87 0.88 -22.14
N GLU A 153 7.28 1.30 -20.94
CA GLU A 153 8.46 2.14 -20.74
C GLU A 153 9.77 1.41 -21.10
N GLN A 154 9.91 0.14 -20.67
CA GLN A 154 11.02 -0.73 -21.09
C GLN A 154 11.05 -0.92 -22.61
N GLN A 155 9.90 -1.12 -23.26
CA GLN A 155 9.80 -1.22 -24.72
C GLN A 155 10.22 0.09 -25.40
N ALA A 156 9.83 1.25 -24.87
CA ALA A 156 10.21 2.57 -25.37
C ALA A 156 11.70 2.92 -25.12
N GLN A 157 12.30 2.42 -24.04
CA GLN A 157 13.75 2.51 -23.83
C GLN A 157 14.51 1.64 -24.84
N LEU A 158 14.15 0.36 -24.96
CA LEU A 158 14.83 -0.59 -25.85
C LEU A 158 14.69 -0.19 -27.33
N GLN A 159 13.59 0.48 -27.71
CA GLN A 159 13.44 1.11 -29.02
C GLN A 159 14.42 2.29 -29.23
N ARG A 160 14.53 3.22 -28.26
CA ARG A 160 15.48 4.33 -28.31
C ARG A 160 16.94 3.86 -28.36
N GLU A 161 17.28 2.80 -27.63
CA GLU A 161 18.62 2.18 -27.66
C GLU A 161 18.94 1.61 -29.05
N LYS A 162 18.00 0.88 -29.66
CA LYS A 162 18.13 0.39 -31.05
C LYS A 162 18.31 1.53 -32.06
N GLU A 163 17.54 2.61 -31.92
CA GLU A 163 17.66 3.80 -32.77
C GLU A 163 19.02 4.47 -32.59
N GLN A 164 19.50 4.61 -31.35
CA GLN A 164 20.82 5.16 -31.05
C GLN A 164 21.95 4.31 -31.65
N ASP A 165 21.87 2.98 -31.56
CA ASP A 165 22.85 2.09 -32.16
C ASP A 165 22.78 2.05 -33.69
N HIS A 166 21.59 2.18 -34.27
CA HIS A 166 21.42 2.37 -35.72
C HIS A 166 22.07 3.67 -36.20
N MET A 167 21.93 4.77 -35.44
CA MET A 167 22.63 6.04 -35.72
C MET A 167 24.16 5.89 -35.60
N LYS A 168 24.67 5.24 -34.54
CA LYS A 168 26.11 4.94 -34.38
C LYS A 168 26.64 4.10 -35.54
N LEU A 169 25.87 3.12 -36.02
CA LEU A 169 26.24 2.27 -37.16
C LEU A 169 26.29 3.08 -38.46
N HIS A 170 25.28 3.91 -38.74
CA HIS A 170 25.27 4.80 -39.90
C HIS A 170 26.46 5.77 -39.90
N ALA A 171 26.82 6.35 -38.76
CA ALA A 171 27.99 7.22 -38.63
C ALA A 171 29.31 6.47 -38.90
N LYS A 172 29.43 5.21 -38.44
CA LYS A 172 30.59 4.35 -38.75
C LYS A 172 30.66 3.99 -40.25
N LEU A 173 29.52 3.66 -40.87
CA LEU A 173 29.45 3.36 -42.31
C LEU A 173 29.82 4.57 -43.17
N ALA A 174 29.31 5.76 -42.83
CA ALA A 174 29.68 7.01 -43.51
C ALA A 174 31.20 7.31 -43.39
N LYS A 175 31.82 7.02 -42.23
CA LYS A 175 33.27 7.16 -42.07
C LYS A 175 34.06 6.12 -42.89
N LEU A 176 33.55 4.90 -43.05
CA LEU A 176 34.17 3.88 -43.89
C LEU A 176 34.12 4.26 -45.39
N ASP A 177 33.00 4.77 -45.88
CA ASP A 177 32.83 5.27 -47.25
C ASP A 177 33.82 6.40 -47.59
N VAL A 178 34.11 7.31 -46.64
CA VAL A 178 35.15 8.33 -46.79
C VAL A 178 36.55 7.71 -46.89
N LEU A 179 36.87 6.77 -46.00
CA LEU A 179 38.17 6.09 -46.00
C LEU A 179 38.39 5.23 -47.26
N GLU A 180 37.35 4.56 -47.78
CA GLU A 180 37.40 3.81 -49.03
C GLU A 180 37.73 4.73 -50.22
N LYS A 181 37.10 5.91 -50.28
CA LYS A 181 37.39 6.95 -51.28
C LYS A 181 38.81 7.51 -51.15
N GLU A 182 39.37 7.57 -49.94
CA GLU A 182 40.77 7.96 -49.71
C GLU A 182 41.74 6.85 -50.13
N CYS A 183 41.47 5.59 -49.79
CA CYS A 183 42.24 4.43 -50.27
C CYS A 183 42.29 4.36 -51.81
N PHE A 184 41.18 4.65 -52.50
CA PHE A 184 41.16 4.71 -53.97
C PHE A 184 42.03 5.85 -54.53
N LYS A 185 41.95 7.06 -53.95
CA LYS A 185 42.82 8.19 -54.32
C LYS A 185 44.31 7.86 -54.08
N LEU A 186 44.64 7.22 -52.96
CA LEU A 186 46.00 6.80 -52.66
C LEU A 186 46.49 5.73 -53.65
N THR A 187 45.66 4.73 -53.98
CA THR A 187 46.00 3.67 -54.96
C THR A 187 46.26 4.25 -56.36
N THR A 188 45.41 5.17 -56.84
CA THR A 188 45.62 5.83 -58.14
C THR A 188 46.88 6.72 -58.14
N THR A 189 47.18 7.38 -57.03
CA THR A 189 48.41 8.19 -56.86
C THR A 189 49.66 7.31 -56.81
N GLN A 190 49.62 6.22 -56.06
CA GLN A 190 50.68 5.21 -55.97
C GLN A 190 50.99 4.63 -57.35
N LYS A 191 49.98 4.13 -58.08
CA LYS A 191 50.18 3.59 -59.43
C LYS A 191 50.83 4.61 -60.37
N THR A 192 50.41 5.87 -60.31
CA THR A 192 50.99 6.96 -61.10
C THR A 192 52.47 7.20 -60.76
N ALA A 193 52.86 7.00 -59.49
CA ALA A 193 54.27 7.05 -59.07
C ALA A 193 55.05 5.80 -59.51
N GLU A 194 54.48 4.60 -59.44
CA GLU A 194 55.08 3.34 -59.90
C GLU A 194 55.36 3.36 -61.41
N ASP A 195 54.37 3.76 -62.22
CA ASP A 195 54.53 3.93 -63.68
C ASP A 195 55.64 4.95 -64.02
N LYS A 196 55.75 6.03 -63.22
CA LYS A 196 56.81 7.04 -63.37
C LYS A 196 58.19 6.53 -62.94
N ILE A 197 58.30 5.73 -61.87
CA ILE A 197 59.55 5.10 -61.44
C ILE A 197 60.03 4.13 -62.53
N LYS A 198 59.15 3.26 -63.03
CA LYS A 198 59.46 2.31 -64.11
C LYS A 198 60.01 2.99 -65.36
N HIS A 199 59.45 4.13 -65.76
CA HIS A 199 59.96 4.94 -66.88
C HIS A 199 61.35 5.54 -66.61
N LEU A 200 61.65 5.90 -65.36
CA LEU A 200 62.98 6.39 -64.97
C LEU A 200 64.01 5.25 -64.88
N GLU A 201 63.62 4.05 -64.43
CA GLU A 201 64.48 2.86 -64.47
C GLU A 201 64.84 2.43 -65.90
N GLU A 202 63.88 2.51 -66.83
CA GLU A 202 64.11 2.22 -68.25
C GLU A 202 65.13 3.21 -68.84
N LYS A 203 64.96 4.51 -68.56
CA LYS A 203 65.93 5.55 -68.93
C LYS A 203 67.29 5.37 -68.28
N LEU A 204 67.35 4.93 -67.02
CA LEU A 204 68.59 4.66 -66.32
C LEU A 204 69.38 3.54 -67.01
N LYS A 205 68.72 2.45 -67.41
CA LYS A 205 69.33 1.31 -68.11
C LYS A 205 69.90 1.70 -69.47
N GLU A 206 69.20 2.55 -70.23
CA GLU A 206 69.74 3.11 -71.48
C GLU A 206 70.95 4.02 -71.21
N GLU A 207 70.87 4.90 -70.22
CA GLU A 207 71.98 5.78 -69.79
C GLU A 207 73.21 4.99 -69.27
N GLU A 208 73.02 3.85 -68.62
CA GLU A 208 74.08 2.90 -68.23
C GLU A 208 74.69 2.21 -69.46
N HIS A 209 73.86 1.76 -70.41
CA HIS A 209 74.29 1.16 -71.67
C HIS A 209 75.12 2.15 -72.52
N GLN A 210 74.68 3.41 -72.63
CA GLN A 210 75.44 4.47 -73.29
C GLN A 210 76.78 4.74 -72.58
N ARG A 211 76.80 4.85 -71.25
CA ARG A 211 78.07 4.99 -70.49
C ARG A 211 79.02 3.83 -70.75
N LYS A 212 78.51 2.60 -70.84
CA LYS A 212 79.31 1.42 -71.15
C LYS A 212 79.89 1.50 -72.57
N LEU A 213 79.10 1.85 -73.58
CA LEU A 213 79.61 2.09 -74.95
C LEU A 213 80.70 3.17 -75.00
N PHE A 214 80.56 4.25 -74.24
CA PHE A 214 81.62 5.27 -74.12
C PHE A 214 82.88 4.73 -73.42
N GLN A 215 82.73 3.94 -72.36
CA GLN A 215 83.86 3.33 -71.64
C GLN A 215 84.60 2.29 -72.49
N ASP A 216 83.87 1.42 -73.19
CA ASP A 216 84.43 0.43 -74.12
C ASP A 216 85.23 1.14 -75.22
N LYS A 217 84.67 2.20 -75.84
CA LYS A 217 85.36 3.02 -76.83
C LYS A 217 86.58 3.77 -76.28
N ALA A 218 86.51 4.27 -75.04
CA ALA A 218 87.67 4.87 -74.37
C ALA A 218 88.78 3.85 -74.10
N SER A 219 88.43 2.62 -73.69
CA SER A 219 89.39 1.53 -73.48
C SER A 219 90.03 1.06 -74.79
N GLN A 220 89.27 1.05 -75.89
CA GLN A 220 89.78 0.76 -77.24
C GLN A 220 90.79 1.82 -77.69
N LEU A 221 90.48 3.11 -77.47
CA LEU A 221 91.41 4.22 -77.75
C LEU A 221 92.67 4.14 -76.88
N GLN A 222 92.52 3.87 -75.57
CA GLN A 222 93.65 3.69 -74.67
C GLN A 222 94.55 2.52 -75.09
N THR A 223 93.95 1.39 -75.50
CA THR A 223 94.68 0.22 -76.01
C THR A 223 95.38 0.53 -77.33
N GLY A 224 94.74 1.25 -78.25
CA GLY A 224 95.36 1.72 -79.49
C GLY A 224 96.54 2.68 -79.25
N LEU A 225 96.42 3.57 -78.26
CA LEU A 225 97.51 4.44 -77.81
C LEU A 225 98.64 3.67 -77.12
N GLU A 226 98.33 2.59 -76.39
CA GLU A 226 99.33 1.72 -75.77
C GLU A 226 100.12 0.93 -76.82
N ILE A 227 99.42 0.31 -77.79
CA ILE A 227 100.04 -0.35 -78.95
C ILE A 227 100.91 0.65 -79.73
N SER A 228 100.42 1.87 -79.95
CA SER A 228 101.20 2.94 -80.61
C SER A 228 102.44 3.34 -79.80
N ARG A 229 102.34 3.40 -78.47
CA ARG A 229 103.46 3.70 -77.57
C ARG A 229 104.51 2.58 -77.59
N ILE A 230 104.08 1.32 -77.51
CA ILE A 230 104.95 0.15 -77.62
C ILE A 230 105.70 0.17 -78.96
N LEU A 231 104.98 0.39 -80.06
CA LEU A 231 105.56 0.48 -81.41
C LEU A 231 106.58 1.62 -81.52
N MET A 232 106.30 2.81 -80.97
CA MET A 232 107.24 3.94 -80.98
C MET A 232 108.45 3.73 -80.04
N SER A 233 108.25 3.12 -78.87
CA SER A 233 109.34 2.76 -77.96
C SER A 233 110.26 1.69 -78.55
N SER A 234 109.75 0.86 -79.48
CA SER A 234 110.55 -0.10 -80.23
C SER A 234 111.52 0.56 -81.24
N VAL A 235 111.46 1.88 -81.42
CA VAL A 235 112.31 2.67 -82.33
C VAL A 235 113.25 3.63 -81.56
N THR A 236 113.20 3.65 -80.21
CA THR A 236 114.00 4.58 -79.38
C THR A 236 114.75 3.89 -78.23
N ASN A 237 116.10 3.97 -78.28
CA ASN A 237 116.99 3.39 -77.27
C ASN A 237 117.14 4.33 -76.04
N PRO A 238 117.29 3.82 -74.80
CA PRO A 238 117.08 4.61 -73.57
C PRO A 238 118.35 5.31 -73.04
N ARG A 239 118.16 6.20 -72.06
CA ARG A 239 119.25 6.64 -71.16
C ARG A 239 118.84 6.58 -69.68
N HIS A 240 119.69 5.95 -68.88
CA HIS A 240 119.63 6.00 -67.41
C HIS A 240 120.03 7.37 -66.87
N PHE A 241 119.49 7.72 -65.70
CA PHE A 241 120.26 8.32 -64.60
C PHE A 241 119.81 7.72 -63.25
N LYS A 242 120.61 7.91 -62.20
CA LYS A 242 120.42 7.38 -60.82
C LYS A 242 120.61 8.49 -59.79
N GLU A 243 120.23 8.18 -58.53
CA GLU A 243 120.54 8.93 -57.28
C GLU A 243 119.64 10.17 -56.99
N LYS A 244 119.35 10.56 -55.72
CA LYS A 244 119.63 9.97 -54.39
C LYS A 244 118.62 10.41 -53.29
N LYS A 245 118.01 9.44 -52.60
CA LYS A 245 117.81 9.31 -51.12
C LYS A 245 117.51 10.56 -50.24
N LYS A 246 116.29 10.63 -49.67
CA LYS A 246 115.87 11.07 -48.28
C LYS A 246 114.33 11.11 -48.23
N SER A 247 113.54 10.97 -47.16
CA SER A 247 113.57 10.23 -45.87
C SER A 247 112.57 10.95 -44.92
N SER A 248 111.42 10.35 -44.61
CA SER A 248 110.57 10.72 -43.46
C SER A 248 109.68 9.52 -43.07
N LYS A 249 109.16 9.48 -41.83
CA LYS A 249 108.54 8.29 -41.23
C LYS A 249 107.53 8.63 -40.11
N SER A 250 106.29 8.16 -40.27
CA SER A 250 105.22 8.03 -39.27
C SER A 250 104.20 7.02 -39.84
N ALA A 251 103.69 5.99 -39.15
CA ALA A 251 103.01 5.91 -37.84
C ALA A 251 101.61 6.57 -37.87
N SER A 252 100.50 5.96 -37.44
CA SER A 252 100.28 4.63 -36.79
C SER A 252 98.80 4.18 -36.89
N ALA A 253 98.47 3.03 -36.28
CA ALA A 253 97.14 2.59 -35.79
C ALA A 253 96.06 2.09 -36.79
N SER A 254 96.00 0.76 -36.94
CA SER A 254 94.95 -0.18 -36.44
C SER A 254 93.43 0.09 -36.56
N HIS A 255 92.72 -1.06 -36.56
CA HIS A 255 91.28 -1.34 -36.37
C HIS A 255 90.47 -1.51 -37.69
N SER A 256 89.96 -2.69 -38.08
CA SER A 256 89.25 -3.80 -37.40
C SER A 256 87.73 -3.69 -37.49
N ALA A 257 87.12 -4.18 -38.59
CA ALA A 257 85.69 -4.47 -38.69
C ALA A 257 85.38 -5.47 -39.83
N ASN A 258 85.75 -6.73 -39.63
CA ASN A 258 85.36 -7.84 -40.50
C ASN A 258 83.86 -8.17 -40.41
N ALA A 259 83.12 -8.01 -41.50
CA ALA A 259 81.80 -8.60 -41.70
C ALA A 259 81.62 -8.96 -43.19
N SER A 260 81.16 -10.17 -43.50
CA SER A 260 81.06 -10.69 -44.86
C SER A 260 79.67 -11.24 -45.16
N THR A 261 79.16 -10.83 -46.32
CA THR A 261 78.20 -11.53 -47.20
C THR A 261 76.80 -11.92 -46.68
N HIS A 262 75.90 -12.15 -47.65
CA HIS A 262 74.58 -12.76 -47.56
C HIS A 262 73.43 -11.89 -46.98
N SER A 263 72.17 -12.03 -47.43
CA SER A 263 71.59 -12.02 -48.80
C SER A 263 70.10 -12.31 -48.70
N LEU A 264 69.26 -11.56 -49.44
CA LEU A 264 67.93 -11.92 -49.97
C LEU A 264 66.85 -12.55 -49.04
N GLN A 265 65.61 -12.05 -49.22
CA GLN A 265 64.35 -12.81 -49.15
C GLN A 265 63.88 -13.37 -47.79
N THR A 266 62.59 -13.63 -47.51
CA THR A 266 61.28 -12.99 -47.81
C THR A 266 60.23 -13.75 -46.95
N VAL A 267 58.96 -13.35 -47.05
CA VAL A 267 57.76 -14.17 -46.73
C VAL A 267 57.27 -14.17 -45.28
N GLN A 268 55.96 -13.93 -45.20
CA GLN A 268 55.05 -13.99 -44.07
C GLN A 268 55.07 -15.34 -43.33
N HIS A 269 54.69 -15.34 -42.06
CA HIS A 269 54.09 -16.52 -41.43
C HIS A 269 52.73 -16.18 -40.82
N SER A 270 51.69 -16.82 -41.37
CA SER A 270 50.35 -16.88 -40.79
C SER A 270 50.30 -17.88 -39.62
N GLY A 271 49.44 -17.67 -38.64
CA GLY A 271 48.92 -18.76 -37.80
C GLY A 271 47.79 -19.53 -38.51
N PRO A 272 47.02 -20.40 -37.81
CA PRO A 272 47.05 -20.74 -36.38
C PRO A 272 47.14 -22.28 -36.13
N HIS A 273 47.05 -22.75 -34.87
CA HIS A 273 46.04 -23.74 -34.41
C HIS A 273 46.25 -24.25 -32.95
N ILE A 274 45.21 -24.05 -32.13
CA ILE A 274 44.63 -24.88 -31.04
C ILE A 274 45.37 -26.18 -30.63
N LEU A 275 45.64 -26.39 -29.31
CA LEU A 275 45.01 -27.41 -28.42
C LEU A 275 45.59 -27.48 -26.97
N GLN A 276 44.69 -27.43 -25.96
CA GLN A 276 44.62 -28.11 -24.61
C GLN A 276 45.83 -28.88 -23.99
N LYS A 277 46.02 -29.04 -22.65
CA LYS A 277 45.30 -28.62 -21.39
C LYS A 277 46.26 -28.65 -20.14
N PRO A 278 45.90 -28.96 -18.85
CA PRO A 278 46.12 -28.02 -17.73
C PRO A 278 47.05 -28.47 -16.55
N ALA A 279 47.38 -27.51 -15.68
CA ALA A 279 47.52 -27.63 -14.22
C ALA A 279 47.05 -26.28 -13.62
N GLU A 280 46.11 -26.16 -12.68
CA GLU A 280 45.95 -26.78 -11.34
C GLU A 280 46.63 -25.97 -10.22
N VAL A 281 45.95 -24.91 -9.76
CA VAL A 281 46.08 -24.39 -8.38
C VAL A 281 44.69 -24.02 -7.85
N THR A 282 44.42 -24.56 -6.67
CA THR A 282 43.39 -24.26 -5.66
C THR A 282 42.84 -22.82 -5.60
N GLU A 283 41.53 -22.68 -5.45
CA GLU A 283 40.97 -21.71 -4.50
C GLU A 283 39.68 -22.24 -3.83
N LEU A 284 39.25 -21.62 -2.72
CA LEU A 284 38.46 -22.28 -1.67
C LEU A 284 36.93 -22.12 -1.81
N ARG A 285 36.21 -23.07 -1.18
CA ARG A 285 34.80 -22.89 -0.82
C ARG A 285 34.65 -21.71 0.14
N CYS A 286 33.63 -20.88 -0.08
CA CYS A 286 32.76 -20.49 1.02
C CYS A 286 31.30 -20.56 0.60
N LEU A 287 30.52 -21.39 1.30
CA LEU A 287 29.08 -21.54 1.11
C LEU A 287 28.38 -20.74 2.20
N TYR A 288 27.64 -19.68 1.84
CA TYR A 288 26.61 -19.15 2.73
C TYR A 288 25.34 -18.78 1.97
N LYS A 289 24.29 -19.59 2.19
CA LYS A 289 22.90 -19.24 1.84
C LYS A 289 22.13 -19.10 3.15
N PRO A 290 21.58 -17.91 3.47
CA PRO A 290 20.58 -17.80 4.52
C PRO A 290 19.34 -18.64 4.18
N SER A 291 18.99 -19.58 5.06
CA SER A 291 17.83 -20.45 4.89
C SER A 291 16.52 -19.69 5.11
N ARG A 292 15.53 -19.85 4.23
CA ARG A 292 14.15 -19.40 4.49
C ARG A 292 13.48 -20.29 5.53
N THR A 293 13.62 -19.94 6.81
CA THR A 293 12.85 -20.53 7.91
C THR A 293 11.40 -20.05 7.90
N THR A 294 10.56 -20.68 7.08
CA THR A 294 9.10 -20.56 7.23
C THR A 294 8.64 -21.29 8.48
N SER A 295 8.57 -20.59 9.61
CA SER A 295 7.99 -21.09 10.86
C SER A 295 6.47 -21.25 10.71
N GLN A 296 5.96 -22.45 11.03
CA GLN A 296 4.51 -22.68 11.11
C GLN A 296 3.96 -22.18 12.44
N CYS A 297 3.54 -20.92 12.50
CA CYS A 297 2.72 -20.42 13.61
C CYS A 297 1.28 -20.93 13.46
N LYS A 298 0.89 -21.91 14.28
CA LYS A 298 -0.51 -22.30 14.45
C LYS A 298 -1.25 -21.17 15.19
N ALA A 299 -2.15 -20.47 14.51
CA ALA A 299 -3.04 -19.48 15.13
C ALA A 299 -4.42 -20.08 15.38
N VAL A 300 -4.82 -20.18 16.65
CA VAL A 300 -6.23 -20.34 17.05
C VAL A 300 -6.86 -18.93 17.02
N PRO A 301 -8.07 -18.75 16.45
CA PRO A 301 -8.70 -17.43 16.42
C PRO A 301 -9.20 -17.03 17.81
N SER A 302 -8.77 -15.86 18.27
CA SER A 302 -9.37 -15.12 19.39
C SER A 302 -9.81 -13.75 18.88
N ASP A 303 -11.07 -13.39 19.09
CA ASP A 303 -11.63 -12.15 18.57
C ASP A 303 -11.19 -10.89 19.34
N SER A 304 -11.27 -9.73 18.67
CA SER A 304 -11.08 -8.36 19.20
C SER A 304 -9.70 -7.65 19.02
N GLU A 305 -8.91 -7.97 17.99
CA GLU A 305 -7.53 -7.39 17.86
C GLU A 305 -7.19 -6.56 16.59
N LYS A 306 -8.18 -6.08 15.83
CA LYS A 306 -7.98 -5.46 14.50
C LYS A 306 -7.11 -4.19 14.43
N SER A 307 -6.83 -3.50 15.54
CA SER A 307 -5.99 -2.28 15.57
C SER A 307 -4.52 -2.55 15.89
N ILE A 308 -4.20 -3.62 16.62
CA ILE A 308 -2.84 -3.91 17.11
C ILE A 308 -1.99 -4.51 15.97
N SER A 309 -2.59 -5.40 15.18
CA SER A 309 -1.95 -6.09 14.05
C SER A 309 -1.19 -5.15 13.10
N ILE A 310 -1.74 -3.98 12.76
CA ILE A 310 -1.09 -3.02 11.84
C ILE A 310 0.22 -2.47 12.43
N CYS A 311 0.27 -2.23 13.75
CA CYS A 311 1.50 -1.76 14.40
C CYS A 311 2.54 -2.88 14.54
N HIS A 312 2.11 -4.14 14.66
CA HIS A 312 3.01 -5.29 14.72
C HIS A 312 3.72 -5.51 13.37
N ASN A 313 2.97 -5.65 12.27
CA ASN A 313 3.51 -5.82 10.91
C ASN A 313 4.49 -4.69 10.53
N LEU A 314 4.18 -3.45 10.93
CA LEU A 314 5.04 -2.29 10.66
C LEU A 314 6.34 -2.30 11.49
N SER A 315 6.34 -2.97 12.64
CA SER A 315 7.53 -3.16 13.48
C SER A 315 8.39 -4.32 12.98
N GLU A 316 7.78 -5.42 12.52
CA GLU A 316 8.48 -6.54 11.88
C GLU A 316 9.21 -6.08 10.61
N LEU A 317 8.54 -5.29 9.75
CA LEU A 317 9.15 -4.70 8.57
C LEU A 317 10.32 -3.77 8.92
N LEU A 318 10.18 -2.96 9.98
CA LEU A 318 11.25 -2.07 10.44
C LEU A 318 12.48 -2.86 10.90
N MET A 319 12.29 -3.93 11.69
CA MET A 319 13.38 -4.83 12.10
C MET A 319 14.09 -5.44 10.90
N ALA A 320 13.36 -6.04 9.95
CA ALA A 320 13.95 -6.63 8.76
C ALA A 320 14.72 -5.60 7.90
N MET A 321 14.23 -4.36 7.81
CA MET A 321 14.95 -3.29 7.14
C MET A 321 16.20 -2.84 7.90
N GLN A 322 16.19 -2.87 9.23
CA GLN A 322 17.35 -2.62 10.09
C GLN A 322 18.42 -3.71 9.89
N ASP A 323 18.03 -4.99 9.95
CA ASP A 323 18.90 -6.15 9.75
C ASP A 323 19.60 -6.10 8.37
N GLU A 324 18.88 -5.70 7.32
CA GLU A 324 19.45 -5.51 5.97
C GLU A 324 20.40 -4.28 5.88
N LEU A 325 20.27 -3.26 6.74
CA LEU A 325 21.23 -2.15 6.81
C LEU A 325 22.50 -2.59 7.53
N ASP A 326 22.36 -3.33 8.62
CA ASP A 326 23.49 -3.87 9.39
C ASP A 326 24.26 -4.90 8.55
N GLN A 327 23.57 -5.73 7.74
CA GLN A 327 24.21 -6.61 6.76
C GLN A 327 25.04 -5.85 5.71
N MET A 328 24.54 -4.72 5.20
CA MET A 328 25.33 -3.89 4.28
C MET A 328 26.47 -3.16 4.98
N THR A 329 26.31 -2.80 6.25
CA THR A 329 27.37 -2.19 7.07
C THR A 329 28.52 -3.19 7.32
N MET A 330 28.21 -4.47 7.57
CA MET A 330 29.21 -5.53 7.63
C MET A 330 29.92 -5.71 6.28
N GLY A 331 29.17 -5.82 5.17
CA GLY A 331 29.77 -5.93 3.83
C GLY A 331 30.65 -4.73 3.44
N TYR A 332 30.29 -3.52 3.86
CA TYR A 332 31.13 -2.33 3.70
C TYR A 332 32.43 -2.45 4.49
N GLN A 333 32.37 -2.95 5.73
CA GLN A 333 33.55 -3.16 6.56
C GLN A 333 34.47 -4.27 6.02
N ASP A 334 33.90 -5.34 5.44
CA ASP A 334 34.65 -6.43 4.82
C ASP A 334 35.38 -5.97 3.53
N LEU A 335 34.68 -5.27 2.62
CA LEU A 335 35.28 -4.66 1.43
C LEU A 335 36.39 -3.65 1.81
N LEU A 336 36.14 -2.83 2.83
CA LEU A 336 37.12 -1.86 3.35
C LEU A 336 38.31 -2.53 4.06
N ASN A 337 38.23 -3.82 4.40
CA ASN A 337 39.38 -4.61 4.85
C ASN A 337 40.14 -5.23 3.66
N GLN A 338 39.43 -5.80 2.67
CA GLN A 338 40.04 -6.28 1.42
C GLN A 338 40.85 -5.18 0.70
N MET A 339 40.34 -3.95 0.69
CA MET A 339 41.03 -2.77 0.14
C MET A 339 42.36 -2.45 0.84
N LYS A 340 42.56 -2.86 2.10
CA LYS A 340 43.82 -2.67 2.85
C LYS A 340 44.80 -3.84 2.67
N GLU A 341 44.28 -5.02 2.36
CA GLU A 341 45.05 -6.26 2.17
C GLU A 341 45.52 -6.44 0.71
N THR A 342 44.97 -5.65 -0.23
CA THR A 342 45.24 -5.77 -1.66
C THR A 342 46.35 -4.82 -2.12
N GLU A 343 47.44 -5.36 -2.66
CA GLU A 343 48.58 -4.58 -3.20
C GLU A 343 48.37 -4.10 -4.65
N SER A 344 47.32 -4.57 -5.34
CA SER A 344 47.09 -4.29 -6.77
C SER A 344 46.17 -3.08 -6.98
N GLN A 345 46.75 -1.98 -7.48
CA GLN A 345 46.07 -0.70 -7.72
C GLN A 345 44.71 -0.83 -8.45
N SER A 346 44.63 -1.63 -9.52
CA SER A 346 43.38 -1.78 -10.29
C SER A 346 42.27 -2.47 -9.50
N VAL A 347 42.63 -3.39 -8.60
CA VAL A 347 41.67 -4.10 -7.74
C VAL A 347 41.21 -3.19 -6.60
N CYS A 348 42.08 -2.29 -6.11
CA CYS A 348 41.67 -1.24 -5.19
C CYS A 348 40.66 -0.27 -5.83
N GLU A 349 40.89 0.15 -7.09
CA GLU A 349 39.94 0.99 -7.85
C GLU A 349 38.58 0.30 -8.07
N ASP A 350 38.56 -1.00 -8.36
CA ASP A 350 37.33 -1.80 -8.44
C ASP A 350 36.59 -1.89 -7.08
N ILE A 351 37.33 -2.11 -5.98
CA ILE A 351 36.76 -2.17 -4.62
C ILE A 351 36.24 -0.80 -4.18
N GLU A 352 36.94 0.30 -4.47
CA GLU A 352 36.45 1.67 -4.24
C GLU A 352 35.13 1.94 -4.98
N CYS A 353 35.03 1.47 -6.24
CA CYS A 353 33.79 1.57 -7.02
C CYS A 353 32.65 0.70 -6.47
N GLU A 354 32.94 -0.43 -5.81
CA GLU A 354 31.91 -1.23 -5.13
C GLU A 354 31.51 -0.61 -3.77
N LEU A 355 32.47 -0.10 -2.99
CA LEU A 355 32.22 0.64 -1.74
C LEU A 355 31.34 1.87 -1.99
N GLU A 356 31.62 2.68 -3.01
CA GLU A 356 30.81 3.87 -3.33
C GLU A 356 29.37 3.51 -3.74
N ARG A 357 29.21 2.41 -4.49
CA ARG A 357 27.90 1.84 -4.86
C ARG A 357 27.14 1.28 -3.64
N LEU A 358 27.86 0.68 -2.68
CA LEU A 358 27.29 0.16 -1.45
C LEU A 358 26.86 1.28 -0.48
N VAL A 359 27.66 2.34 -0.35
CA VAL A 359 27.32 3.53 0.45
C VAL A 359 26.03 4.18 -0.06
N LYS A 360 25.90 4.39 -1.37
CA LYS A 360 24.65 4.90 -1.99
C LYS A 360 23.44 4.01 -1.68
N LYS A 361 23.62 2.69 -1.63
CA LYS A 361 22.57 1.72 -1.27
C LYS A 361 22.23 1.76 0.24
N MET A 362 23.21 1.98 1.11
CA MET A 362 23.02 2.18 2.55
C MET A 362 22.27 3.49 2.84
N GLU A 363 22.63 4.59 2.19
CA GLU A 363 21.96 5.89 2.29
C GLU A 363 20.48 5.79 1.89
N ILE A 364 20.18 5.20 0.72
CA ILE A 364 18.81 4.97 0.25
C ILE A 364 18.01 4.12 1.25
N LYS A 365 18.61 3.10 1.87
CA LYS A 365 17.93 2.30 2.91
C LYS A 365 17.73 3.11 4.20
N GLY A 366 18.69 3.93 4.60
CA GLY A 366 18.56 4.85 5.74
C GLY A 366 17.40 5.84 5.58
N GLU A 367 17.19 6.37 4.38
CA GLU A 367 15.99 7.16 4.06
C GLU A 367 14.71 6.33 4.21
N GLN A 368 14.68 5.10 3.69
CA GLN A 368 13.49 4.25 3.74
C GLN A 368 13.12 3.90 5.19
N ILE A 369 14.09 3.55 6.03
CA ILE A 369 13.90 3.33 7.48
C ILE A 369 13.39 4.61 8.14
N SER A 370 13.95 5.78 7.81
CA SER A 370 13.50 7.07 8.35
C SER A 370 12.04 7.40 7.98
N LYS A 371 11.65 7.14 6.74
CA LYS A 371 10.27 7.28 6.24
C LYS A 371 9.31 6.29 6.94
N LEU A 372 9.78 5.06 7.20
CA LEU A 372 9.02 4.03 7.90
C LEU A 372 8.82 4.37 9.40
N MET A 373 9.87 4.82 10.08
CA MET A 373 9.85 5.36 11.44
C MET A 373 8.82 6.48 11.60
N GLN A 374 8.86 7.47 10.68
CA GLN A 374 7.93 8.59 10.69
C GLN A 374 6.47 8.14 10.46
N HIS A 375 6.25 7.13 9.60
CA HIS A 375 4.93 6.53 9.42
C HIS A 375 4.45 5.81 10.69
N GLN A 376 5.30 5.01 11.34
CA GLN A 376 4.98 4.28 12.57
C GLN A 376 4.64 5.24 13.72
N GLU A 377 5.39 6.33 13.87
CA GLU A 377 5.10 7.37 14.86
C GLU A 377 3.77 8.08 14.55
N SER A 378 3.47 8.35 13.28
CA SER A 378 2.21 8.95 12.84
C SER A 378 1.01 8.03 13.10
N VAL A 379 1.15 6.72 12.86
CA VAL A 379 0.14 5.71 13.19
C VAL A 379 -0.10 5.65 14.70
N ARG A 380 0.97 5.62 15.51
CA ARG A 380 0.89 5.63 16.97
C ARG A 380 0.17 6.89 17.50
N LYS A 381 0.49 8.07 16.95
CA LYS A 381 -0.20 9.34 17.27
C LYS A 381 -1.69 9.32 16.89
N LEU A 382 -2.07 8.69 15.77
CA LEU A 382 -3.48 8.53 15.38
C LEU A 382 -4.22 7.54 16.29
N GLN A 383 -3.63 6.39 16.59
CA GLN A 383 -4.19 5.40 17.52
C GLN A 383 -4.42 6.01 18.91
N GLN A 384 -3.45 6.76 19.44
CA GLN A 384 -3.59 7.46 20.73
C GLN A 384 -4.71 8.50 20.71
N LYS A 385 -4.86 9.28 19.61
CA LYS A 385 -5.98 10.22 19.47
C LYS A 385 -7.34 9.53 19.49
N VAL A 386 -7.48 8.37 18.82
CA VAL A 386 -8.71 7.58 18.78
C VAL A 386 -9.03 6.92 20.14
N GLN A 387 -8.02 6.55 20.92
CA GLN A 387 -8.22 6.10 22.31
C GLN A 387 -8.64 7.26 23.22
N ASN A 388 -7.98 8.41 23.11
CA ASN A 388 -8.26 9.58 23.95
C ASN A 388 -9.67 10.14 23.70
N SER A 389 -10.12 10.24 22.45
CA SER A 389 -11.49 10.68 22.14
C SER A 389 -12.55 9.76 22.75
N LYS A 390 -12.30 8.45 22.70
CA LYS A 390 -13.19 7.42 23.26
C LYS A 390 -13.27 7.48 24.80
N MET A 391 -12.20 7.92 25.46
CA MET A 391 -12.17 8.16 26.92
C MET A 391 -12.90 9.46 27.30
N SER A 392 -12.83 10.50 26.47
CA SER A 392 -13.57 11.76 26.73
C SER A 392 -15.08 11.60 26.57
N GLU A 393 -15.55 10.79 25.62
CA GLU A 393 -17.00 10.51 25.48
C GLU A 393 -17.58 9.76 26.68
N THR A 394 -16.85 8.79 27.26
CA THR A 394 -17.29 8.08 28.48
C THR A 394 -17.25 8.95 29.74
N SER A 395 -16.44 10.01 29.75
CA SER A 395 -16.37 10.96 30.87
C SER A 395 -17.53 11.97 30.87
N ALA A 396 -18.02 12.37 29.69
CA ALA A 396 -19.07 13.37 29.56
C ALA A 396 -20.45 12.92 30.10
N ILE A 397 -20.69 11.62 30.20
CA ILE A 397 -21.99 11.03 30.55
C ILE A 397 -22.21 10.93 32.09
N GLN A 398 -21.21 11.28 32.91
CA GLN A 398 -21.33 11.24 34.39
C GLN A 398 -21.38 12.61 35.08
N GLN A 399 -21.64 13.72 34.35
CA GLN A 399 -21.65 15.07 34.93
C GLN A 399 -22.92 15.92 34.66
N GLU A 400 -24.05 15.30 34.32
CA GLU A 400 -25.37 15.96 34.27
C GLU A 400 -26.44 15.23 35.12
N ASP A 401 -26.16 14.97 36.39
CA ASP A 401 -27.21 14.53 37.33
C ASP A 401 -26.95 15.01 38.78
N SER A 402 -27.04 16.33 39.00
CA SER A 402 -26.94 16.93 40.33
C SER A 402 -27.62 18.31 40.42
N ASN A 403 -28.56 18.43 41.35
CA ASN A 403 -29.32 19.64 41.73
C ASN A 403 -30.24 20.28 40.66
N CYS A 404 -31.54 19.94 40.75
CA CYS A 404 -32.63 20.84 40.37
C CYS A 404 -33.69 20.91 41.50
N LYS A 405 -33.48 21.82 42.47
CA LYS A 405 -34.49 22.29 43.43
C LYS A 405 -34.44 23.82 43.49
N GLY A 406 -35.45 24.51 42.94
CA GLY A 406 -35.40 25.97 42.79
C GLY A 406 -36.60 26.63 42.13
N THR A 407 -37.82 26.43 42.65
CA THR A 407 -39.03 27.12 42.18
C THR A 407 -39.02 28.62 42.50
N LYS A 408 -38.90 29.52 41.50
CA LYS A 408 -39.46 30.91 41.52
C LYS A 408 -39.78 31.50 40.13
N ASN A 409 -41.06 31.41 39.76
CA ASN A 409 -41.94 32.46 39.20
C ASN A 409 -41.41 33.71 38.45
N ILE A 410 -42.10 34.02 37.32
CA ILE A 410 -42.74 35.32 36.95
C ILE A 410 -42.07 36.34 35.95
N LYS A 411 -42.85 36.66 34.90
CA LYS A 411 -42.97 37.89 34.04
C LYS A 411 -42.10 38.17 32.78
N ASN A 412 -42.79 38.08 31.63
CA ASN A 412 -43.01 39.12 30.59
C ASN A 412 -41.96 39.51 29.52
N SER A 413 -42.21 39.11 28.26
CA SER A 413 -42.62 39.98 27.11
C SER A 413 -42.50 39.20 25.78
N SER A 414 -43.52 38.93 24.96
CA SER A 414 -44.32 39.83 24.10
C SER A 414 -43.46 40.57 23.03
N ARG A 415 -43.71 40.55 21.71
CA ARG A 415 -44.68 39.92 20.75
C ARG A 415 -43.87 39.51 19.47
N LYS A 416 -44.33 39.19 18.24
CA LYS A 416 -45.61 39.30 17.49
C LYS A 416 -45.55 38.42 16.20
N CYS A 417 -46.67 37.85 15.72
CA CYS A 417 -46.90 37.30 14.35
C CYS A 417 -46.04 36.09 13.90
N LEU A 418 -46.36 35.36 12.81
CA LEU A 418 -47.60 34.72 12.29
C LEU A 418 -47.18 33.78 11.11
N LEU A 419 -48.06 32.90 10.63
CA LEU A 419 -47.70 31.90 9.59
C LEU A 419 -47.44 32.50 8.21
N THR A 420 -46.48 31.95 7.46
CA THR A 420 -46.70 31.23 6.17
C THR A 420 -45.39 30.62 5.62
N ASN A 421 -45.49 29.65 4.71
CA ASN A 421 -44.37 28.82 4.23
C ASN A 421 -43.68 29.40 2.98
N SER A 422 -42.38 29.13 2.82
CA SER A 422 -41.78 28.91 1.49
C SER A 422 -40.51 28.07 1.57
N LEU A 423 -40.22 27.32 0.50
CA LEU A 423 -38.94 26.63 0.29
C LEU A 423 -37.89 27.64 -0.19
N GLN A 424 -36.66 27.55 0.32
CA GLN A 424 -35.48 27.49 -0.55
C GLN A 424 -34.20 27.06 0.19
N LYS A 425 -33.26 26.50 -0.59
CA LYS A 425 -31.87 26.27 -0.17
C LYS A 425 -31.23 27.58 0.27
N ASN A 426 -30.34 27.53 1.26
CA ASN A 426 -29.08 28.24 1.09
C ASN A 426 -27.89 27.58 1.80
N ASN A 427 -26.73 27.64 1.16
CA ASN A 427 -25.44 27.45 1.81
C ASN A 427 -25.06 28.77 2.51
N ASN A 428 -24.09 28.75 3.42
CA ASN A 428 -23.36 29.98 3.76
C ASN A 428 -21.97 29.69 4.35
N CYS A 429 -20.98 29.51 3.47
CA CYS A 429 -19.57 29.69 3.84
C CYS A 429 -19.31 31.18 4.07
N ARG A 430 -18.58 31.54 5.13
CA ARG A 430 -18.15 32.93 5.35
C ARG A 430 -16.86 33.21 4.57
N PRO A 431 -16.78 34.27 3.73
CA PRO A 431 -15.54 34.64 3.06
C PRO A 431 -14.60 35.39 4.01
N ILE A 432 -13.35 34.94 4.10
CA ILE A 432 -12.28 35.71 4.75
C ILE A 432 -11.71 36.69 3.71
N ARG A 433 -11.70 37.98 4.05
CA ARG A 433 -11.15 39.04 3.20
C ARG A 433 -9.66 39.20 3.48
N VAL A 434 -8.83 38.97 2.47
CA VAL A 434 -7.42 39.40 2.44
C VAL A 434 -7.23 40.41 1.31
N HIS A 435 -6.61 41.55 1.62
CA HIS A 435 -6.16 42.55 0.65
C HIS A 435 -4.64 42.44 0.49
N ASN A 436 -4.13 42.96 -0.64
CA ASN A 436 -2.71 43.17 -0.93
C ASN A 436 -1.82 41.92 -1.06
N LEU A 437 -1.76 41.36 -2.28
CA LEU A 437 -0.47 40.97 -2.86
C LEU A 437 -0.40 41.53 -4.29
N GLN A 438 0.58 42.40 -4.56
CA GLN A 438 0.73 43.08 -5.84
C GLN A 438 1.64 42.25 -6.77
N MET A 439 1.04 41.35 -7.55
CA MET A 439 1.80 40.47 -8.45
C MET A 439 2.44 41.26 -9.61
N LYS A 440 3.78 41.31 -9.61
CA LYS A 440 4.60 41.67 -10.77
C LYS A 440 5.41 40.44 -11.21
N LEU A 441 4.78 39.59 -12.01
CA LEU A 441 5.48 38.64 -12.88
C LEU A 441 5.50 39.23 -14.29
N ARG A 442 6.64 39.13 -14.97
CA ARG A 442 6.80 39.49 -16.38
C ARG A 442 6.67 38.24 -17.26
N ARG A 443 6.47 38.45 -18.55
CA ARG A 443 6.23 37.37 -19.52
C ARG A 443 7.46 36.46 -19.70
N ASP A 444 8.62 36.97 -19.32
CA ASP A 444 9.94 36.36 -19.47
C ASP A 444 10.29 35.43 -18.29
N ASP A 445 9.50 35.45 -17.21
CA ASP A 445 9.70 34.64 -15.99
C ASP A 445 9.23 33.18 -16.15
N ILE A 446 8.92 32.73 -17.38
CA ILE A 446 8.45 31.36 -17.69
C ILE A 446 9.34 30.76 -18.77
N MET A 447 10.49 30.22 -18.36
CA MET A 447 11.32 29.33 -19.19
C MET A 447 10.91 27.88 -18.93
N TRP A 448 10.57 27.15 -19.99
CA TRP A 448 10.54 25.69 -19.96
C TRP A 448 11.90 25.20 -20.46
N GLU A 449 12.60 24.45 -19.60
CA GLU A 449 13.83 23.74 -19.95
C GLU A 449 13.48 22.54 -20.85
N GLN A 450 14.34 22.22 -21.82
CA GLN A 450 14.03 21.35 -22.98
C GLN A 450 14.90 20.09 -23.04
#